data_AF-A0A2S6IC82-F1
#
_entry.id   AF-A0A2S6IC82-F1
#
_cell.length_a   1.000
_cell.length_b   1.000
_cell.length_c   1.000
_cell.angle_alpha   90.00
_cell.angle_beta   90.00
_cell.angle_gamma   90.00
#
_symmetry.space_group_name_H-M   'P 1'
#
loop_
_entity.id
_entity.type
_entity.pdbx_description
1 polymer ?
#
loop_
_entity_poly.entity_id
_entity_poly.type
_entity_poly.pdbx_seq_one_letter_code
_entity_poly.pdbx_strand_id
1 'polypeptide(L)'
;MPLDCCDDHEQYRRDKVADIQGQDVIAATDALLELALNDPDRAFVEDLLVRVLEQPGAVDVRALAVTCLGHTARIHGAIGHHRVLPLLAGLRNDLDPDVACRVDDALGDIEMFAPPSSGSESG
;
A
#
# COMPACT_ATOMS: atom_id res chain seq x y z
N MET A 1 -11.25 18.20 30.67
CA MET A 1 -11.61 17.00 29.88
C MET A 1 -10.30 16.46 29.33
N PRO A 2 -9.84 15.27 29.71
CA PRO A 2 -8.64 14.71 29.10
C PRO A 2 -9.01 14.32 27.66
N LEU A 3 -8.25 14.83 26.69
CA LEU A 3 -8.29 14.34 25.32
C LEU A 3 -7.43 13.07 25.32
N ASP A 4 -8.10 11.93 25.16
CA ASP A 4 -7.47 10.63 25.03
C ASP A 4 -6.69 10.61 23.70
N CYS A 5 -5.36 10.66 23.75
CA CYS A 5 -4.49 10.66 22.57
C CYS A 5 -4.65 9.43 21.67
N CYS A 6 -5.33 8.38 22.14
CA CYS A 6 -5.60 7.16 21.37
C CYS A 6 -6.79 7.31 20.40
N ASP A 7 -7.68 8.29 20.62
CA ASP A 7 -8.90 8.46 19.82
C ASP A 7 -8.60 9.15 18.47
N ASP A 8 -7.62 10.08 18.46
CA ASP A 8 -7.29 10.90 17.29
C ASP A 8 -6.73 10.09 16.11
N HIS A 9 -5.84 9.14 16.39
CA HIS A 9 -5.23 8.32 15.33
C HIS A 9 -6.20 7.28 14.74
N GLU A 10 -7.08 6.71 15.58
CA GLU A 10 -8.10 5.79 15.09
C GLU A 10 -9.16 6.53 14.27
N GLN A 11 -9.53 7.74 14.69
CA GLN A 11 -10.42 8.60 13.91
C GLN A 11 -9.78 9.01 12.59
N TYR A 12 -8.50 9.40 12.59
CA TYR A 12 -7.74 9.69 11.38
C TYR A 12 -7.80 8.50 10.39
N ARG A 13 -7.53 7.28 10.85
CA ARG A 13 -7.63 6.08 10.00
C ARG A 13 -9.04 5.88 9.45
N ARG A 14 -10.08 6.06 10.26
CA ARG A 14 -11.47 5.93 9.79
C ARG A 14 -11.79 6.93 8.69
N ASP A 15 -11.38 8.19 8.86
CA ASP A 15 -11.65 9.24 7.88
C ASP A 15 -10.96 8.91 6.55
N LYS A 16 -9.68 8.51 6.59
CA LYS A 16 -8.94 8.10 5.39
C LYS A 16 -9.53 6.86 4.72
N VAL A 17 -9.96 5.86 5.49
CA VAL A 17 -10.63 4.68 4.93
C VAL A 17 -11.97 5.06 4.28
N ALA A 18 -12.71 6.00 4.85
CA ALA A 18 -13.96 6.48 4.27
C ALA A 18 -13.71 7.21 2.94
N ASP A 19 -12.66 8.03 2.84
CA ASP A 19 -12.26 8.71 1.60
C ASP A 19 -11.89 7.69 0.50
N ILE A 20 -11.15 6.64 0.85
CA ILE A 20 -10.74 5.56 -0.08
C ILE A 20 -11.95 4.77 -0.61
N GLN A 21 -12.97 4.57 0.24
CA GLN A 21 -14.21 3.87 -0.14
C GLN A 21 -15.22 4.78 -0.83
N GLY A 22 -14.95 6.09 -0.88
CA GLY A 22 -15.80 7.08 -1.53
C GLY A 22 -15.77 6.99 -3.05
N GLN A 23 -16.50 7.91 -3.68
CA GLN A 23 -16.55 8.04 -5.15
C GLN A 23 -15.59 9.09 -5.69
N ASP A 24 -14.96 9.87 -4.81
CA ASP A 24 -14.02 10.93 -5.19
C ASP A 24 -12.61 10.34 -5.34
N VAL A 25 -12.15 10.26 -6.59
CA VAL A 25 -10.83 9.72 -6.92
C VAL A 25 -9.72 10.53 -6.28
N ILE A 26 -9.83 11.86 -6.19
CA ILE A 26 -8.79 12.73 -5.64
C ILE A 26 -8.67 12.46 -4.14
N ALA A 27 -9.80 12.47 -3.42
CA ALA A 27 -9.83 12.18 -1.99
C ALA A 27 -9.28 10.78 -1.68
N ALA A 28 -9.67 9.77 -2.47
CA ALA A 28 -9.15 8.42 -2.32
C ALA A 28 -7.64 8.36 -2.55
N THR A 29 -7.12 9.02 -3.58
CA THR A 29 -5.69 9.02 -3.88
C THR A 29 -4.87 9.74 -2.80
N ASP A 30 -5.33 10.90 -2.34
CA ASP A 30 -4.66 11.65 -1.26
C ASP A 30 -4.64 10.84 0.03
N ALA A 31 -5.76 10.18 0.36
CA ALA A 31 -5.85 9.32 1.54
C ALA A 31 -4.92 8.10 1.48
N LEU A 32 -4.80 7.43 0.32
CA LEU A 32 -3.85 6.32 0.14
C LEU A 32 -2.41 6.79 0.36
N LEU A 33 -2.03 7.91 -0.24
CA LEU A 33 -0.69 8.45 -0.13
C LEU A 33 -0.39 8.90 1.30
N GLU A 34 -1.32 9.61 1.94
CA GLU A 34 -1.15 10.04 3.33
C GLU A 34 -0.96 8.87 4.29
N LEU A 35 -1.78 7.81 4.18
CA LEU A 35 -1.64 6.62 5.02
C LEU A 35 -0.30 5.93 4.78
N ALA A 36 0.08 5.72 3.52
CA ALA A 36 1.34 5.04 3.19
C ALA A 36 2.58 5.81 3.65
N LEU A 37 2.51 7.14 3.72
CA LEU A 37 3.63 7.98 4.13
C LEU A 37 3.73 8.22 5.63
N ASN A 38 2.61 8.16 6.37
CA ASN A 38 2.55 8.64 7.75
C ASN A 38 2.08 7.60 8.77
N ASP A 39 1.35 6.55 8.37
CA ASP A 39 0.83 5.58 9.33
C ASP A 39 1.95 4.63 9.82
N PRO A 40 2.20 4.54 11.14
CA PRO A 40 3.28 3.69 11.66
C PRO A 40 2.99 2.19 11.56
N ASP A 41 1.73 1.79 11.39
CA ASP A 41 1.33 0.38 11.30
C ASP A 41 1.36 -0.10 9.86
N ARG A 42 2.53 -0.59 9.48
CA ARG A 42 2.78 -1.22 8.19
C ARG A 42 1.73 -2.27 7.83
N ALA A 43 1.33 -3.13 8.78
CA ALA A 43 0.44 -4.25 8.50
C ALA A 43 -0.97 -3.76 8.16
N PHE A 44 -1.44 -2.71 8.83
CA PHE A 44 -2.70 -2.03 8.49
C PHE A 44 -2.66 -1.44 7.07
N VAL A 45 -1.60 -0.68 6.75
CA VAL A 45 -1.44 -0.05 5.43
C VAL A 45 -1.39 -1.11 4.33
N GLU A 46 -0.58 -2.15 4.48
CA GLU A 46 -0.49 -3.24 3.51
C GLU A 46 -1.85 -3.91 3.28
N ASP A 47 -2.58 -4.23 4.36
CA ASP A 47 -3.88 -4.89 4.23
C ASP A 47 -4.90 -4.02 3.49
N LEU A 48 -4.90 -2.71 3.78
CA LEU A 48 -5.75 -1.75 3.09
C LEU A 48 -5.41 -1.65 1.59
N LEU A 49 -4.12 -1.50 1.25
CA LEU A 49 -3.65 -1.40 -0.14
C LEU A 49 -3.99 -2.66 -0.93
N VAL A 50 -3.79 -3.85 -0.35
CA VAL A 50 -4.15 -5.11 -1.00
C VAL A 50 -5.66 -5.18 -1.24
N ARG A 51 -6.50 -4.83 -0.26
CA ARG A 51 -7.97 -4.81 -0.43
C ARG A 51 -8.43 -3.84 -1.52
N VAL A 52 -7.74 -2.73 -1.71
CA VAL A 52 -8.03 -1.78 -2.80
C VAL A 52 -7.70 -2.41 -4.16
N LEU A 53 -6.58 -3.12 -4.26
CA LEU A 53 -6.14 -3.76 -5.50
C LEU A 53 -6.96 -5.02 -5.88
N GLU A 54 -7.52 -5.71 -4.88
CA GLU A 54 -8.41 -6.86 -5.07
C GLU A 54 -9.81 -6.46 -5.55
N GLN A 55 -10.20 -5.20 -5.37
CA GLN A 55 -11.51 -4.69 -5.77
C GLN A 55 -11.44 -3.94 -7.11
N PRO A 56 -12.48 -4.02 -7.95
CA PRO A 56 -12.59 -3.16 -9.11
C PRO A 56 -12.73 -1.70 -8.67
N GLY A 57 -12.03 -0.79 -9.35
CA GLY A 57 -12.01 0.62 -8.99
C GLY A 57 -11.43 1.48 -10.09
N ALA A 58 -11.36 2.79 -9.85
CA ALA A 58 -10.74 3.73 -10.79
C ALA A 58 -9.25 3.37 -10.99
N VAL A 59 -8.79 3.46 -12.23
CA VAL A 59 -7.41 3.13 -12.61
C VAL A 59 -6.41 3.94 -11.80
N ASP A 60 -6.67 5.23 -11.59
CA ASP A 60 -5.80 6.12 -10.80
C ASP A 60 -5.61 5.65 -9.35
N VAL A 61 -6.69 5.20 -8.71
CA VAL A 61 -6.68 4.69 -7.32
C VAL A 61 -5.89 3.39 -7.25
N ARG A 62 -6.14 2.46 -8.18
CA ARG A 62 -5.41 1.19 -8.26
C ARG A 62 -3.92 1.41 -8.52
N ALA A 63 -3.61 2.25 -9.50
CA ALA A 63 -2.26 2.57 -9.89
C ALA A 63 -1.50 3.20 -8.72
N LEU A 64 -2.08 4.17 -8.02
CA LEU A 64 -1.46 4.76 -6.85
C LEU A 64 -1.32 3.77 -5.68
N ALA A 65 -2.28 2.87 -5.47
CA ALA A 65 -2.17 1.84 -4.43
C ALA A 65 -0.94 0.94 -4.67
N VAL A 66 -0.61 0.62 -5.93
CA VAL A 66 0.63 -0.09 -6.28
C VAL A 66 1.87 0.73 -5.89
N THR A 67 1.93 2.01 -6.25
CA THR A 67 3.04 2.89 -5.84
C THR A 67 3.17 2.98 -4.32
N CYS A 68 2.04 3.03 -3.60
CA CYS A 68 2.03 3.08 -2.14
C CYS A 68 2.59 1.81 -1.50
N LEU A 69 2.49 0.64 -2.14
CA LEU A 69 3.17 -0.58 -1.66
C LEU A 69 4.69 -0.43 -1.73
N GLY A 70 5.23 0.16 -2.80
CA GLY A 70 6.64 0.51 -2.92
C GLY A 70 7.10 1.49 -1.84
N HIS A 71 6.31 2.56 -1.60
CA HIS A 71 6.57 3.49 -0.50
C HIS A 71 6.53 2.82 0.87
N THR A 72 5.57 1.93 1.11
CA THR A 72 5.45 1.18 2.37
C THR A 72 6.70 0.34 2.60
N ALA A 73 7.18 -0.38 1.57
CA ALA A 73 8.44 -1.13 1.64
C ALA A 73 9.64 -0.23 1.95
N ARG A 74 9.72 0.94 1.31
CA ARG A 74 10.78 1.92 1.51
C ARG A 74 10.78 2.55 2.90
N ILE A 75 9.62 2.93 3.42
CA ILE A 75 9.47 3.65 4.69
C ILE A 75 9.66 2.70 5.87
N HIS A 76 9.06 1.52 5.81
CA HIS A 76 9.14 0.56 6.91
C HIS A 76 10.33 -0.40 6.81
N GLY A 77 11.03 -0.43 5.67
CA GLY A 77 12.17 -1.34 5.42
C GLY A 77 11.78 -2.82 5.42
N ALA A 78 10.50 -3.11 5.27
CA ALA A 78 9.92 -4.45 5.31
C ALA A 78 8.55 -4.42 4.63
N ILE A 79 8.08 -5.57 4.15
CA ILE A 79 6.74 -5.74 3.61
C ILE A 79 6.26 -7.20 3.79
N GLY A 80 4.99 -7.50 3.60
CA GLY A 80 4.43 -8.84 3.64
C GLY A 80 4.66 -9.63 2.33
N HIS A 81 5.86 -10.17 2.13
CA HIS A 81 6.29 -10.73 0.83
C HIS A 81 5.39 -11.83 0.30
N HIS A 82 4.90 -12.68 1.20
CA HIS A 82 4.04 -13.82 0.88
C HIS A 82 2.69 -13.41 0.29
N ARG A 83 2.25 -12.17 0.51
CA ARG A 83 0.97 -11.64 0.00
C ARG A 83 1.19 -10.60 -1.09
N VAL A 84 2.13 -9.67 -0.89
CA VAL A 84 2.34 -8.53 -1.79
C VAL A 84 3.01 -8.96 -3.11
N LEU A 85 4.05 -9.81 -3.07
CA LEU A 85 4.74 -10.24 -4.29
C LEU A 85 3.85 -11.02 -5.27
N PRO A 86 3.06 -12.04 -4.86
CA PRO A 86 2.19 -12.73 -5.79
C PRO A 86 1.08 -11.82 -6.34
N LEU A 87 0.57 -10.87 -5.54
CA LEU A 87 -0.39 -9.87 -6.00
C LEU A 87 0.21 -8.99 -7.11
N LEU A 88 1.38 -8.39 -6.86
CA LEU A 88 2.07 -7.55 -7.84
C LEU A 88 2.43 -8.35 -9.10
N ALA A 89 2.90 -9.59 -8.96
CA ALA A 89 3.17 -10.47 -10.10
C ALA A 89 1.92 -10.73 -10.96
N GLY A 90 0.74 -10.88 -10.33
CA GLY A 90 -0.54 -10.99 -11.03
C GLY A 90 -0.93 -9.72 -11.79
N LEU A 91 -0.66 -8.56 -11.19
CA LEU A 91 -0.94 -7.23 -11.78
C LEU A 91 0.07 -6.81 -12.86
N ARG A 92 1.18 -7.51 -13.00
CA ARG A 92 2.20 -7.18 -14.02
C ARG A 92 1.68 -7.28 -15.46
N ASN A 93 0.62 -8.07 -15.68
CA ASN A 93 -0.05 -8.22 -16.97
C ASN A 93 -1.46 -7.60 -16.96
N ASP A 94 -1.68 -6.58 -16.12
CA ASP A 94 -2.94 -5.85 -16.10
C ASP A 94 -3.27 -5.26 -17.49
N LEU A 95 -4.56 -5.12 -17.78
CA LEU A 95 -5.01 -4.52 -19.04
C LEU A 95 -4.70 -3.02 -19.10
N ASP A 96 -4.61 -2.38 -17.94
CA ASP A 96 -4.26 -0.97 -17.82
C ASP A 96 -2.72 -0.81 -17.77
N PRO A 97 -2.09 -0.20 -18.79
CA PRO A 97 -0.63 -0.07 -18.85
C PRO A 97 -0.07 0.80 -17.73
N ASP A 98 -0.85 1.74 -17.20
CA ASP A 98 -0.51 2.58 -16.06
C ASP A 98 -0.32 1.79 -14.76
N VAL A 99 -1.11 0.72 -14.58
CA VAL A 99 -1.01 -0.17 -13.41
C VAL A 99 0.21 -1.06 -13.58
N ALA A 100 0.37 -1.68 -14.76
CA ALA A 100 1.53 -2.54 -15.05
C ALA A 100 2.87 -1.79 -14.89
N CYS A 101 2.95 -0.55 -15.37
CA CYS A 101 4.16 0.29 -15.23
C CYS A 101 4.53 0.49 -13.75
N ARG A 102 3.55 0.84 -12.91
CA ARG A 102 3.78 1.06 -11.47
C ARG A 102 4.11 -0.23 -10.71
N VAL A 103 3.67 -1.38 -11.22
CA VAL A 103 4.01 -2.69 -10.62
C VAL A 103 5.51 -2.95 -10.72
N ASP A 104 6.13 -2.70 -11.88
CA ASP A 104 7.57 -2.88 -12.04
C ASP A 104 8.36 -1.92 -11.12
N ASP A 105 7.92 -0.67 -10.98
CA ASP A 105 8.52 0.29 -10.04
C ASP A 105 8.41 -0.18 -8.58
N ALA A 106 7.22 -0.60 -8.15
CA ALA A 106 6.99 -1.07 -6.78
C ALA A 106 7.79 -2.34 -6.45
N LEU A 107 7.93 -3.26 -7.41
CA LEU A 107 8.79 -4.44 -7.24
C LEU A 107 10.26 -4.05 -7.08
N GLY A 108 10.74 -3.05 -7.83
CA GLY A 108 12.08 -2.49 -7.67
C GLY A 108 12.30 -1.86 -6.30
N ASP A 109 11.32 -1.10 -5.80
CA ASP A 109 11.37 -0.54 -4.44
C ASP A 109 11.44 -1.65 -3.38
N ILE A 110 10.63 -2.71 -3.51
CA ILE A 110 10.66 -3.84 -2.59
C ILE A 110 12.02 -4.54 -2.63
N GLU A 111 12.56 -4.83 -3.81
CA GLU A 111 13.87 -5.46 -3.94
C GLU A 111 14.98 -4.61 -3.30
N MET A 112 14.92 -3.28 -3.46
CA MET A 112 15.93 -2.37 -2.96
C MET A 112 15.84 -2.13 -1.44
N PHE A 113 14.64 -1.95 -0.90
CA PHE A 113 14.44 -1.47 0.48
C PHE A 113 13.92 -2.53 1.45
N ALA A 114 13.24 -3.56 0.94
CA ALA A 114 12.68 -4.65 1.72
C ALA A 114 12.97 -5.99 1.01
N PRO A 115 14.24 -6.37 0.77
CA PRO A 115 14.55 -7.63 0.12
C PRO A 115 14.10 -8.81 0.99
N PRO A 116 13.67 -9.94 0.39
CA PRO A 116 13.33 -11.12 1.18
C PRO A 116 14.54 -11.48 1.99
N SER A 117 14.34 -11.74 3.28
CA SER A 117 15.39 -12.27 4.12
C SER A 117 15.81 -13.61 3.52
N SER A 118 16.86 -13.58 2.69
CA SER A 118 17.56 -14.78 2.25
C SER A 118 17.98 -15.47 3.53
N GLY A 119 17.32 -16.57 3.86
CA GLY A 119 17.73 -17.41 4.97
C GLY A 119 19.17 -17.84 4.70
N SER A 120 20.13 -17.15 5.31
CA SER A 120 21.42 -17.73 5.62
C SER A 120 21.16 -18.75 6.73
N GLU A 121 20.78 -19.97 6.35
CA GLU A 121 21.12 -21.13 7.15
C GLU A 121 22.12 -21.97 6.35
N SER A 122 23.29 -22.12 6.93
CA SER A 122 24.53 -22.63 6.37
C SER A 122 24.48 -24.10 5.95
N GLY A 123 25.34 -24.44 4.99
CA GLY A 123 25.89 -25.78 4.77
C GLY A 123 27.31 -25.65 4.29
#